data_AF-A0AAF1A050-F1
#
_entry.id   AF-A0AAF1A050-F1
#
_cell.length_a   1.000
_cell.length_b   1.000
_cell.length_c   1.000
_cell.angle_alpha   90.00
_cell.angle_beta   90.00
_cell.angle_gamma   90.00
#
_symmetry.space_group_name_H-M   'P 1'
#
loop_
_entity.id
_entity.type
_entity.pdbx_description
1 polymer ?
#
loop_
_entity_poly.entity_id
_entity_poly.type
_entity_poly.pdbx_seq_one_letter_code
_entity_poly.pdbx_strand_id
1 'polypeptide(L)' 'RGTVELQRYSKEHPFAQLSGSDNIIAFTTERYAKQPLIVRGPGAGAEVTAGGVFCDILRLASYLGAPS' A
#
# COMPACT_ATOMS: atom_id res chain seq x y z
N ARG A 1 0.34 19.59 -3.10
CA ARG A 1 -1.01 19.46 -2.51
C ARG A 1 -1.64 18.20 -3.08
N GLY A 2 -2.21 17.33 -2.25
CA GLY A 2 -3.03 16.21 -2.72
C GLY A 2 -4.49 16.64 -2.85
N THR A 3 -5.26 15.91 -3.67
CA THR A 3 -6.72 16.04 -3.77
C THR A 3 -7.37 14.72 -3.38
N VAL A 4 -8.62 14.79 -2.89
CA VAL A 4 -9.43 13.61 -2.56
C VAL A 4 -10.75 13.77 -3.29
N GLU A 5 -11.02 12.86 -4.21
CA GLU A 5 -12.15 12.97 -5.13
C GLU A 5 -12.70 11.59 -5.47
N LEU A 6 -14.00 11.53 -5.76
CA LEU A 6 -14.59 10.35 -6.37
C LEU A 6 -14.29 10.34 -7.87
N GLN A 7 -13.64 9.29 -8.36
CA GLN A 7 -13.24 9.14 -9.76
C GLN A 7 -13.87 7.88 -10.35
N ARG A 8 -14.18 7.90 -11.65
CA ARG A 8 -14.72 6.75 -12.39
C ARG A 8 -13.58 6.06 -13.15
N TYR A 9 -13.59 4.73 -13.13
CA TYR A 9 -12.64 3.89 -13.85
C TYR A 9 -13.39 2.86 -14.70
N SER A 10 -12.79 2.39 -15.80
CA SER A 10 -13.36 1.26 -16.54
C SER A 10 -13.28 -0.02 -15.71
N LYS A 11 -14.11 -1.02 -16.04
CA LYS A 11 -14.15 -2.29 -15.29
C LYS A 11 -12.83 -3.07 -15.37
N GLU A 12 -12.08 -2.86 -16.44
CA GLU A 12 -10.79 -3.47 -16.69
C GLU A 12 -9.66 -2.79 -15.89
N HIS A 13 -9.91 -1.61 -15.32
CA HIS A 13 -8.91 -0.88 -14.55
C HIS A 13 -8.62 -1.58 -13.20
N PRO A 14 -7.35 -1.65 -12.74
CA PRO A 14 -7.00 -2.34 -11.48
C PRO A 14 -7.78 -1.87 -10.25
N PHE A 15 -8.16 -0.58 -10.19
CA PHE A 15 -8.94 -0.03 -9.08
C PHE A 15 -10.40 -0.53 -9.05
N ALA A 16 -10.91 -1.01 -10.19
CA ALA A 16 -12.24 -1.60 -10.28
C ALA A 16 -12.26 -3.10 -9.93
N GLN A 17 -11.09 -3.70 -9.67
CA GLN A 17 -10.92 -5.14 -9.38
C GLN A 17 -10.68 -5.43 -7.89
N LEU A 18 -10.93 -4.46 -7.00
CA LEU A 18 -10.82 -4.64 -5.55
C LEU A 18 -11.90 -5.58 -5.02
N SER A 19 -11.57 -6.31 -3.95
CA SER A 19 -12.50 -7.20 -3.26
C SER A 19 -12.54 -6.85 -1.78
N GLY A 20 -13.73 -6.88 -1.18
CA GLY A 20 -13.91 -6.64 0.26
C GLY A 20 -13.35 -5.27 0.71
N SER A 21 -12.46 -5.31 1.69
CA SER A 21 -11.80 -4.14 2.31
C SER A 21 -10.36 -3.93 1.83
N ASP A 22 -10.04 -4.38 0.62
CA ASP A 22 -8.73 -4.13 0.00
C ASP A 22 -8.53 -2.63 -0.27
N ASN A 23 -7.35 -2.13 0.10
CA ASN A 23 -6.84 -0.84 -0.37
C ASN A 23 -5.88 -1.06 -1.55
N ILE A 24 -5.80 -0.06 -2.43
CA ILE A 24 -4.89 -0.06 -3.59
C ILE A 24 -4.18 1.28 -3.71
N ILE A 25 -2.88 1.22 -4.02
CA ILE A 25 -2.06 2.38 -4.32
C ILE A 25 -1.35 2.08 -5.64
N ALA A 26 -1.48 3.00 -6.60
CA ALA A 26 -0.72 2.98 -7.84
C ALA A 26 0.17 4.21 -7.91
N PHE A 27 1.46 4.01 -8.17
CA PHE A 27 2.42 5.11 -8.35
C PHE A 27 3.43 4.80 -9.44
N THR A 28 3.92 5.85 -10.11
CA THR A 28 4.95 5.76 -11.13
C THR A 28 6.25 6.33 -10.59
N THR A 29 7.36 5.85 -11.14
CA THR A 29 8.71 6.39 -10.90
C THR A 29 9.42 6.50 -12.25
N GLU A 30 10.60 7.09 -12.32
CA GLU A 30 11.40 7.11 -13.57
C GLU A 30 11.64 5.70 -14.11
N ARG A 31 11.91 4.74 -13.22
CA ARG A 31 12.12 3.33 -13.58
C ARG A 31 10.82 2.62 -13.98
N TYR A 32 9.70 3.02 -13.40
CA TYR A 32 8.36 2.48 -13.64
C TYR A 32 7.47 3.51 -14.35
N ALA A 33 7.99 4.10 -15.43
CA ALA A 33 7.31 5.17 -16.16
C ALA A 33 6.18 4.64 -17.06
N LYS A 34 6.35 3.43 -17.63
CA LYS A 34 5.40 2.83 -18.58
C LYS A 34 4.31 1.99 -17.92
N GLN A 35 4.63 1.36 -16.79
CA GLN A 35 3.73 0.51 -16.03
C GLN A 35 3.81 0.94 -14.57
N PRO A 36 2.74 1.52 -14.00
CA PRO A 36 2.70 1.91 -12.60
C PRO A 36 2.94 0.70 -11.69
N LEU A 37 3.63 0.93 -10.58
CA LEU A 37 3.70 -0.02 -9.49
C LEU A 37 2.37 -0.02 -8.75
N ILE A 38 1.78 -1.19 -8.57
CA ILE A 38 0.51 -1.39 -7.89
C ILE A 38 0.76 -2.17 -6.60
N VAL A 39 0.39 -1.58 -5.47
CA VAL A 39 0.36 -2.24 -4.16
C VAL A 39 -1.09 -2.41 -3.76
N ARG A 40 -1.50 -3.65 -3.53
CA ARG A 40 -2.87 -4.04 -3.15
C ARG A 40 -2.82 -5.01 -1.98
N GLY A 41 -3.80 -4.90 -1.08
CA GLY A 41 -4.08 -5.89 -0.05
C GLY A 41 -5.07 -5.36 0.98
N PRO A 42 -5.35 -6.13 2.05
CA PRO A 42 -6.28 -5.72 3.09
C PRO A 42 -5.85 -4.38 3.70
N GLY A 43 -6.73 -3.38 3.61
CA GLY A 43 -6.47 -2.03 4.10
C GLY A 43 -6.77 -1.82 5.58
N ALA A 44 -7.49 -2.76 6.18
CA ALA A 44 -7.94 -2.73 7.56
C ALA A 44 -8.16 -4.15 8.10
N GLY A 45 -8.09 -4.29 9.42
CA GLY A 45 -8.25 -5.55 10.14
C GLY A 45 -7.27 -5.63 11.30
N ALA A 46 -7.67 -6.23 12.42
CA ALA A 46 -6.87 -6.22 13.64
C ALA A 46 -5.47 -6.82 13.42
N GLU A 47 -5.40 -7.97 12.75
CA GLU A 47 -4.14 -8.67 12.49
C GLU A 47 -3.23 -7.93 11.50
N VAL A 48 -3.79 -7.40 10.40
CA VAL A 48 -3.00 -6.70 9.37
C VAL A 48 -2.47 -5.36 9.88
N THR A 49 -3.27 -4.64 10.68
CA THR A 49 -2.83 -3.40 11.33
C THR A 49 -1.76 -3.69 12.38
N ALA A 50 -1.93 -4.71 13.22
CA ALA A 50 -0.92 -5.10 14.21
C ALA A 50 0.39 -5.55 13.55
N GLY A 51 0.33 -6.29 12.44
CA GLY A 51 1.49 -6.68 11.66
C GLY A 51 2.26 -5.48 11.10
N GLY A 52 1.55 -4.45 10.64
CA GLY A 52 2.16 -3.19 10.20
C GLY A 52 2.94 -2.49 11.32
N VAL A 53 2.31 -2.32 12.49
CA VAL A 53 2.96 -1.72 13.67
C VAL A 53 4.17 -2.55 14.12
N PHE A 54 4.03 -3.88 14.15
CA PHE A 54 5.12 -4.77 14.55
C PHE A 54 6.32 -4.68 13.58
N CYS A 55 6.07 -4.57 12.27
CA CYS A 55 7.11 -4.35 11.29
C CYS A 55 7.92 -3.08 11.57
N ASP A 56 7.24 -2.00 11.96
CA ASP A 56 7.90 -0.75 12.31
C ASP A 56 8.72 -0.85 13.60
N ILE A 57 8.26 -1.62 14.60
CA ILE A 57 9.06 -1.93 15.80
C ILE A 57 10.34 -2.69 15.43
N LEU A 58 10.26 -3.70 14.55
CA LEU A 58 11.44 -4.46 14.10
C LEU A 58 12.43 -3.57 13.34
N ARG A 59 11.93 -2.66 12.50
CA ARG A 59 12.76 -1.66 11.81
C ARG A 59 13.47 -0.78 12.83
N LEU A 60 12.74 -0.21 13.80
CA LEU A 60 13.33 0.64 14.84
C LEU A 60 14.40 -0.09 15.65
N ALA A 61 14.15 -1.35 16.05
CA ALA A 61 15.15 -2.17 16.74
C ALA A 61 16.41 -2.36 15.90
N SER A 62 16.26 -2.64 14.60
CA SER A 62 17.38 -2.80 13.66
C SER A 62 18.16 -1.49 13.48
N TYR A 63 17.48 -0.34 13.40
CA TYR A 63 18.12 0.98 13.26
C TYR A 63 18.84 1.44 14.53
N LEU A 64 18.31 1.11 15.72
CA LEU A 64 18.82 1.60 17.01
C LEU A 64 19.83 0.67 17.69
N GLY A 65 20.25 -0.40 17.01
CA GLY A 65 21.37 -1.24 17.47
C GLY A 65 20.97 -2.49 18.24
N ALA A 66 19.80 -3.07 17.98
CA ALA A 66 19.64 -4.49 18.28
C ALA A 66 20.69 -5.27 17.47
N PRO A 67 21.52 -6.12 18.10
CA PRO A 67 22.50 -6.90 17.36
C PRO A 67 21.76 -7.78 16.36
N SER A 68 22.19 -7.70 15.10
CA SER A 68 21.79 -8.62 14.03
C SER A 68 22.07 -10.07 14.41
#